data_AF-A0A523U5J9-F1
#
_entry.id   AF-A0A523U5J9-F1
#
_cell.length_a   1.000
_cell.length_b   1.000
_cell.length_c   1.000
_cell.angle_alpha   90.00
_cell.angle_beta   90.00
_cell.angle_gamma   90.00
#
_symmetry.space_group_name_H-M   'P 1'
#
loop_
_entity.id
_entity.type
_entity.pdbx_description
1 polymer ?
#
loop_
_entity_poly.entity_id
_entity_poly.type
_entity_poly.pdbx_seq_one_letter_code
_entity_poly.pdbx_strand_id
1 'polypeptide(L)'
;MYDFLMQQRRDYGDGSYKRHRRYKGIPWEGEDHDITTWPDVFDWNDGVAAIAQAEADRLAGGGSPQGVIAKATGDQLYLNAPISADYMCTTKEVPGQVLGFSYQCGGARMAMHYHDFGGDGPVFTKIGIGAADAGGGATWWVVRYGE
;
A
#
# COMPACT_ATOMS: atom_id res chain seq x y z
N MET A 1 -7.66 -9.90 2.29
CA MET A 1 -6.74 -8.82 1.86
C MET A 1 -5.35 -8.97 2.46
N TYR A 2 -5.19 -9.07 3.79
CA TYR A 2 -3.87 -9.21 4.43
C TYR A 2 -3.02 -10.33 3.83
N ASP A 3 -3.53 -11.57 3.82
CA ASP A 3 -2.79 -12.73 3.27
C ASP A 3 -2.42 -12.53 1.80
N PHE A 4 -3.29 -11.90 1.01
CA PHE A 4 -3.05 -11.58 -0.40
C PHE A 4 -1.86 -10.63 -0.58
N LEU A 5 -1.78 -9.56 0.22
CA LEU A 5 -0.66 -8.62 0.17
C LEU A 5 0.63 -9.26 0.67
N MET A 6 0.56 -10.02 1.77
CA MET A 6 1.74 -10.68 2.32
C MET A 6 2.28 -11.77 1.39
N GLN A 7 1.41 -12.50 0.69
CA GLN A 7 1.82 -13.45 -0.34
C GLN A 7 2.55 -12.72 -1.47
N GLN A 8 1.99 -11.63 -2.01
CA GLN A 8 2.65 -10.86 -3.07
C GLN A 8 4.03 -10.36 -2.64
N ARG A 9 4.16 -9.83 -1.41
CA ARG A 9 5.47 -9.39 -0.91
C ARG A 9 6.48 -10.53 -0.77
N ARG A 10 6.06 -11.73 -0.33
CA ARG A 10 6.91 -12.92 -0.29
C ARG A 10 7.41 -13.30 -1.67
N ASP A 11 6.53 -13.36 -2.67
CA ASP A 11 6.87 -13.72 -4.05
C ASP A 11 7.92 -12.77 -4.66
N TYR A 12 7.96 -11.52 -4.19
CA TYR A 12 8.96 -10.54 -4.59
C TYR A 12 10.24 -10.54 -3.75
N GLY A 13 10.18 -11.01 -2.50
CA GLY A 13 11.34 -11.19 -1.62
C GLY A 13 12.12 -12.47 -1.91
N ASP A 14 11.44 -13.56 -2.28
CA ASP A 14 12.02 -14.90 -2.45
C ASP A 14 12.65 -15.17 -3.83
N GLY A 15 12.50 -14.24 -4.78
CA GLY A 15 13.10 -14.31 -6.11
C GLY A 15 12.33 -15.17 -7.13
N SER A 16 11.11 -15.63 -6.81
CA SER A 16 10.22 -16.28 -7.78
C SER A 16 9.75 -15.30 -8.87
N TYR A 17 9.58 -14.03 -8.52
CA TYR A 17 9.58 -12.90 -9.45
C TYR A 17 10.96 -12.23 -9.49
N LYS A 18 11.38 -11.73 -10.66
CA LYS A 18 12.67 -11.01 -10.84
C LYS A 18 12.89 -10.06 -9.67
N ARG A 19 13.90 -10.33 -8.83
CA ARG A 19 14.18 -9.56 -7.62
C ARG A 19 14.34 -8.09 -8.00
N HIS A 20 13.38 -7.26 -7.58
CA HIS A 20 13.43 -5.83 -7.80
C HIS A 20 14.22 -5.17 -6.67
N ARG A 21 14.92 -4.08 -7.00
CA ARG A 21 15.51 -3.22 -5.97
C ARG A 21 14.40 -2.64 -5.10
N ARG A 22 14.75 -2.30 -3.86
CA ARG A 22 13.84 -1.55 -3.00
C ARG A 22 13.67 -0.15 -3.57
N TYR A 23 12.53 0.45 -3.29
CA TYR A 23 12.17 1.73 -3.87
C TYR A 23 11.72 2.71 -2.80
N LYS A 24 12.23 3.94 -2.87
CA LYS A 24 11.89 5.02 -1.95
C LYS A 24 11.15 6.14 -2.68
N GLY A 25 10.05 6.61 -2.08
CA GLY A 25 9.29 7.78 -2.54
C GLY A 25 8.06 7.46 -3.37
N ILE A 26 7.57 8.45 -4.10
CA ILE A 26 6.38 8.34 -4.95
C ILE A 26 6.72 7.46 -6.16
N PRO A 27 5.86 6.49 -6.57
CA PRO A 27 6.09 5.68 -7.75
C PRO A 27 6.47 6.51 -8.97
N TRP A 28 7.55 6.09 -9.64
CA TRP A 28 8.15 6.71 -10.83
C TRP A 28 8.78 8.10 -10.66
N GLU A 29 8.79 8.66 -9.44
CA GLU A 29 9.39 9.98 -9.12
C GLU A 29 10.48 9.91 -8.03
N GLY A 30 10.71 8.73 -7.48
CA GLY A 30 11.66 8.40 -6.43
C GLY A 30 12.84 7.60 -6.98
N GLU A 31 13.49 6.81 -6.12
CA GLU A 31 14.76 6.16 -6.44
C GLU A 31 14.84 4.70 -5.96
N ASP A 32 15.57 3.90 -6.75
CA ASP A 32 15.93 2.53 -6.39
C ASP A 32 17.11 2.53 -5.38
N HIS A 33 17.08 1.61 -4.42
CA HIS A 33 18.19 1.37 -3.49
C HIS A 33 18.30 -0.11 -3.09
N ASP A 34 19.44 -0.47 -2.50
CA ASP A 34 19.73 -1.86 -2.10
C ASP A 34 19.60 -2.09 -0.58
N ILE A 35 19.34 -1.04 0.20
CA ILE A 35 19.10 -1.13 1.66
C ILE A 35 17.71 -1.71 1.92
N THR A 36 17.59 -2.69 2.83
CA THR A 36 16.30 -3.26 3.25
C THR A 36 16.15 -3.09 4.76
N THR A 37 15.16 -2.31 5.17
CA THR A 37 14.74 -2.10 6.55
C THR A 37 13.35 -2.67 6.83
N TRP A 38 12.49 -2.72 5.81
CA TRP A 38 11.14 -3.28 5.93
C TRP A 38 11.18 -4.81 5.82
N PRO A 39 10.40 -5.54 6.62
CA PRO A 39 10.32 -6.98 6.49
C PRO A 39 9.56 -7.36 5.21
N ASP A 40 9.82 -8.54 4.67
CA ASP A 40 9.03 -9.07 3.55
C ASP A 40 7.57 -9.31 3.97
N VAL A 41 7.34 -9.60 5.25
CA VAL A 41 6.03 -9.82 5.85
C VAL A 41 5.89 -8.92 7.07
N PHE A 42 4.85 -8.10 7.07
CA PHE A 42 4.50 -7.28 8.23
C PHE A 42 3.67 -8.07 9.22
N ASP A 43 3.81 -7.79 10.51
CA ASP A 43 2.86 -8.31 11.49
C ASP A 43 1.57 -7.52 11.45
N TRP A 44 0.44 -8.21 11.58
CA TRP A 44 -0.85 -7.54 11.80
C TRP A 44 -0.85 -6.75 13.12
N ASN A 45 -1.45 -5.56 13.12
CA ASN A 45 -1.64 -4.75 14.31
C ASN A 45 -3.05 -4.12 14.35
N ASP A 46 -3.79 -4.41 15.42
CA ASP A 46 -5.19 -3.95 15.57
C ASP A 46 -5.32 -2.42 15.69
N GLY A 47 -4.36 -1.75 16.33
CA GLY A 47 -4.38 -0.29 16.44
C GLY A 47 -4.15 0.38 15.09
N VAL A 48 -3.20 -0.14 14.30
CA VAL A 48 -2.97 0.31 12.92
C VAL A 48 -4.17 0.00 12.03
N ALA A 49 -4.81 -1.17 12.22
CA ALA A 49 -6.01 -1.56 11.48
C ALA A 49 -7.21 -0.68 11.83
N ALA A 50 -7.38 -0.29 13.09
CA ALA A 50 -8.45 0.62 13.51
C ALA A 50 -8.33 2.00 12.83
N ILE A 51 -7.10 2.51 12.66
CA ILE A 51 -6.85 3.75 11.92
C ILE A 51 -7.20 3.58 10.44
N ALA A 52 -6.77 2.48 9.82
CA ALA A 52 -7.09 2.18 8.43
C ALA A 52 -8.60 2.03 8.21
N GLN A 53 -9.31 1.38 9.14
CA GLN A 53 -10.76 1.21 9.09
C GLN A 53 -11.48 2.55 9.22
N ALA A 54 -11.06 3.42 10.13
CA ALA A 54 -11.66 4.74 10.29
C ALA A 54 -11.55 5.58 9.00
N GLU A 55 -10.44 5.47 8.27
CA GLU A 55 -10.31 6.11 6.96
C GLU A 55 -11.23 5.45 5.91
N ALA A 56 -11.31 4.12 5.87
CA ALA A 56 -12.21 3.42 4.95
C ALA A 56 -13.68 3.85 5.16
N ASP A 57 -14.12 3.93 6.42
CA ASP A 57 -15.47 4.38 6.80
C ASP A 57 -15.72 5.83 6.38
N ARG A 58 -14.72 6.72 6.55
CA ARG A 58 -14.80 8.11 6.10
C ARG A 58 -14.99 8.20 4.58
N LEU A 59 -14.30 7.37 3.81
CA LEU A 59 -14.41 7.30 2.35
C LEU A 59 -15.77 6.75 1.90
N ALA A 60 -16.27 5.72 2.57
CA ALA A 60 -17.62 5.20 2.35
C ALA A 60 -18.70 6.26 2.69
N GLY A 61 -18.45 7.10 3.69
CA GLY A 61 -19.28 8.25 4.05
C GLY A 61 -19.23 9.44 3.09
N GLY A 62 -18.57 9.31 1.93
CA GLY A 62 -18.49 10.36 0.90
C GLY A 62 -17.24 11.24 1.00
N GLY A 63 -16.29 10.89 1.87
CA GLY A 63 -14.98 11.55 1.89
C GLY A 63 -14.16 11.27 0.63
N SER A 64 -13.26 12.19 0.29
CA SER A 64 -12.28 11.99 -0.80
C SER A 64 -11.00 11.34 -0.28
N PRO A 65 -10.33 10.47 -1.08
CA PRO A 65 -9.00 9.95 -0.75
C PRO A 65 -7.97 11.07 -0.52
N GLN A 66 -7.08 10.86 0.44
CA GLN A 66 -5.99 11.79 0.75
C GLN A 66 -4.72 11.48 -0.06
N GLY A 67 -3.82 12.47 -0.16
CA GLY A 67 -2.50 12.27 -0.72
C GLY A 67 -2.43 12.42 -2.24
N VAL A 68 -1.41 11.77 -2.84
CA VAL A 68 -1.11 11.85 -4.27
C VAL A 68 -1.45 10.54 -4.98
N ILE A 69 -1.87 10.60 -6.23
CA ILE A 69 -2.12 9.40 -7.04
C ILE A 69 -0.77 8.86 -7.53
N ALA A 70 -0.53 7.56 -7.35
CA ALA A 70 0.60 6.88 -7.97
C ALA A 70 0.49 6.97 -9.49
N LYS A 71 1.41 7.69 -10.15
CA LYS A 71 1.34 7.95 -11.59
C LYS A 71 1.71 6.70 -12.40
N ALA A 72 0.72 5.90 -12.80
CA ALA A 72 0.80 4.99 -13.95
C ALA A 72 -0.62 4.60 -14.39
N THR A 73 -0.77 4.24 -15.66
CA THR A 73 -2.05 4.04 -16.37
C THR A 73 -3.08 3.23 -15.57
N GLY A 74 -4.16 3.89 -15.13
CA GLY A 74 -5.37 3.27 -14.59
C GLY A 74 -5.36 3.01 -13.08
N ASP A 75 -4.27 3.28 -12.37
CA ASP A 75 -4.14 2.93 -10.96
C ASP A 75 -4.91 3.93 -10.07
N GLN A 76 -6.02 3.49 -9.46
CA GLN A 76 -6.74 4.23 -8.40
C GLN A 76 -6.03 4.07 -7.06
N LEU A 77 -4.70 4.26 -7.02
CA LEU A 77 -3.88 4.12 -5.82
C LEU A 77 -3.47 5.50 -5.31
N TYR A 78 -3.99 5.87 -4.14
CA TYR A 78 -3.69 7.11 -3.45
C TYR A 78 -2.67 6.85 -2.34
N LEU A 79 -1.65 7.70 -2.26
CA LEU A 79 -0.55 7.61 -1.31
C LEU A 79 -0.59 8.83 -0.40
N ASN A 80 -0.99 8.62 0.84
CA ASN A 80 -0.96 9.65 1.87
C ASN A 80 0.36 9.56 2.65
N ALA A 81 1.05 10.68 2.77
CA ALA A 81 2.31 10.82 3.49
C ALA A 81 3.37 9.73 3.16
N PRO A 82 3.75 9.52 1.88
CA PRO A 82 4.63 8.44 1.41
C PRO A 82 6.09 8.47 1.88
N ILE A 83 6.41 9.34 2.84
CA ILE A 83 7.74 9.52 3.43
C ILE A 83 7.67 9.84 4.94
N SER A 84 6.55 9.56 5.59
CA SER A 84 6.38 9.83 7.03
C SER A 84 5.86 8.61 7.78
N ALA A 85 5.88 8.70 9.11
CA ALA A 85 5.30 7.70 10.00
C ALA A 85 3.80 7.45 9.73
N ASP A 86 3.11 8.37 9.02
CA ASP A 86 1.68 8.33 8.68
C ASP A 86 1.36 7.68 7.34
N TYR A 87 2.32 6.96 6.76
CA TYR A 87 2.16 6.38 5.43
C TYR A 87 0.95 5.44 5.29
N MET A 88 0.09 5.76 4.33
CA MET A 88 -1.13 5.03 4.02
C MET A 88 -1.35 4.94 2.50
N CYS A 89 -1.84 3.78 2.06
CA CYS A 89 -2.21 3.49 0.68
C CYS A 89 -3.71 3.24 0.61
N THR A 90 -4.41 3.87 -0.34
CA THR A 90 -5.86 3.76 -0.49
C THR A 90 -6.23 3.42 -1.92
N THR A 91 -7.19 2.52 -2.12
CA THR A 91 -7.75 2.24 -3.44
C THR A 91 -9.24 1.91 -3.38
N LYS A 92 -9.95 2.19 -4.48
CA LYS A 92 -11.32 1.73 -4.67
C LYS A 92 -11.30 0.48 -5.54
N GLU A 93 -11.75 -0.63 -4.98
CA GLU A 93 -12.09 -1.81 -5.77
C GLU A 93 -13.44 -1.59 -6.45
N VAL A 94 -13.47 -1.70 -7.78
CA VAL A 94 -14.69 -1.62 -8.58
C VAL A 94 -14.83 -2.93 -9.35
N PRO A 95 -16.03 -3.53 -9.43
CA PRO A 95 -16.24 -4.76 -10.18
C PRO A 95 -15.70 -4.67 -11.61
N GLY A 96 -14.92 -5.68 -12.03
CA GLY A 96 -14.34 -5.76 -13.37
C GLY A 96 -13.06 -4.95 -13.58
N GLN A 97 -12.53 -4.29 -12.54
CA GLN A 97 -11.24 -3.59 -12.59
C GLN A 97 -10.17 -4.36 -11.81
N VAL A 98 -8.92 -4.22 -12.26
CA VAL A 98 -7.77 -4.70 -11.47
C VAL A 98 -7.69 -3.86 -10.20
N LEU A 99 -7.64 -4.54 -9.05
CA LEU A 99 -7.49 -3.89 -7.75
C LEU A 99 -6.19 -3.07 -7.72
N GLY A 100 -6.26 -1.81 -7.28
CA GLY A 100 -5.10 -0.90 -7.23
C GLY A 100 -3.96 -1.32 -6.29
N PHE A 101 -4.14 -2.38 -5.49
CA PHE A 101 -3.09 -3.01 -4.67
C PHE A 101 -2.47 -4.25 -5.34
N SER A 102 -2.99 -4.68 -6.49
CA SER A 102 -2.47 -5.82 -7.24
C SER A 102 -1.05 -5.54 -7.73
N TYR A 103 -0.20 -6.57 -7.74
CA TYR A 103 1.12 -6.50 -8.35
C TYR A 103 1.11 -6.14 -9.85
N GLN A 104 -0.04 -6.32 -10.52
CA GLN A 104 -0.21 -5.92 -11.91
C GLN A 104 -0.20 -4.39 -12.07
N CYS A 105 -0.48 -3.66 -10.99
CA CYS A 105 -0.37 -2.21 -10.91
C CYS A 105 1.09 -1.82 -10.67
N GLY A 106 1.66 -1.04 -11.60
CA GLY A 106 3.02 -0.52 -11.48
C GLY A 106 3.19 0.35 -10.23
N GLY A 107 2.18 1.18 -9.93
CA GLY A 107 2.15 2.00 -8.74
C GLY A 107 2.22 1.17 -7.45
N ALA A 108 1.42 0.10 -7.36
CA ALA A 108 1.39 -0.77 -6.19
C ALA A 108 2.71 -1.49 -5.93
N ARG A 109 3.38 -1.96 -7.00
CA ARG A 109 4.71 -2.58 -6.90
C ARG A 109 5.70 -1.68 -6.20
N MET A 110 5.77 -0.41 -6.57
CA MET A 110 6.73 0.55 -6.01
C MET A 110 6.28 1.12 -4.65
N ALA A 111 4.99 1.39 -4.48
CA ALA A 111 4.45 2.02 -3.27
C ALA A 111 4.20 1.04 -2.11
N MET A 112 3.94 -0.24 -2.40
CA MET A 112 3.55 -1.20 -1.39
C MET A 112 4.46 -2.40 -1.32
N HIS A 113 4.89 -2.95 -2.46
CA HIS A 113 5.58 -4.24 -2.47
C HIS A 113 7.10 -4.11 -2.34
N TYR A 114 7.71 -3.12 -2.99
CA TYR A 114 9.16 -2.84 -2.92
C TYR A 114 9.50 -1.64 -2.04
N HIS A 115 8.48 -0.96 -1.52
CA HIS A 115 8.71 0.26 -0.77
C HIS A 115 9.56 0.00 0.46
N ASP A 116 10.54 0.88 0.65
CA ASP A 116 11.43 0.91 1.81
C ASP A 116 12.07 2.31 1.84
N PHE A 117 12.35 2.84 3.03
CA PHE A 117 12.94 4.18 3.16
C PHE A 117 14.46 4.21 3.06
N GLY A 118 15.11 3.05 2.91
CA GLY A 118 16.54 2.94 2.66
C GLY A 118 17.40 3.41 3.84
N GLY A 119 16.89 3.31 5.06
CA GLY A 119 17.55 3.78 6.29
C GLY A 119 17.28 5.25 6.65
N ASP A 120 16.73 6.02 5.71
CA ASP A 120 16.37 7.43 5.89
C ASP A 120 14.84 7.56 5.99
N GLY A 121 14.28 7.14 7.13
CA GLY A 121 12.84 7.21 7.40
C GLY A 121 12.36 6.21 8.46
N PRO A 122 11.04 6.10 8.65
CA PRO A 122 10.44 5.13 9.58
C PRO A 122 10.79 3.69 9.21
N VAL A 123 10.99 2.83 10.20
CA VAL A 123 11.09 1.38 9.97
C VAL A 123 9.75 0.77 10.34
N PHE A 124 8.92 0.48 9.34
CA PHE A 124 7.65 -0.18 9.61
C PHE A 124 7.86 -1.68 9.75
N THR A 125 7.26 -2.27 10.79
CA THR A 125 7.19 -3.71 10.99
C THR A 125 5.76 -4.23 11.12
N LYS A 126 4.79 -3.31 11.20
CA LYS A 126 3.37 -3.58 11.37
C LYS A 126 2.53 -3.11 10.18
N ILE A 127 1.39 -3.75 10.00
CA ILE A 127 0.38 -3.36 9.01
C ILE A 127 -1.03 -3.48 9.59
N GLY A 128 -1.91 -2.61 9.12
CA GLY A 128 -3.34 -2.66 9.38
C GLY A 128 -4.11 -2.37 8.09
N ILE A 129 -5.26 -3.02 7.93
CA ILE A 129 -6.08 -2.92 6.74
C ILE A 129 -7.52 -2.61 7.14
N GLY A 130 -8.08 -1.57 6.51
CA GLY A 130 -9.48 -1.19 6.61
C GLY A 130 -10.22 -1.47 5.30
N ALA A 131 -11.51 -1.79 5.42
CA ALA A 131 -12.38 -2.03 4.28
C ALA A 131 -13.78 -1.50 4.54
N ALA A 132 -14.36 -0.78 3.59
CA ALA A 132 -15.73 -0.29 3.71
C ALA A 132 -16.48 -0.38 2.37
N ASP A 133 -17.74 -0.79 2.42
CA ASP A 133 -18.62 -0.83 1.26
C ASP A 133 -18.82 0.59 0.70
N ALA A 134 -18.53 0.77 -0.59
CA ALA A 134 -18.66 2.03 -1.30
C ALA A 134 -19.92 2.09 -2.17
N GLY A 135 -20.82 1.10 -2.03
CA GLY A 135 -22.03 0.94 -2.82
C GLY A 135 -21.77 0.39 -4.22
N GLY A 136 -22.81 -0.18 -4.84
CA GLY A 136 -22.73 -0.70 -6.22
C GLY A 136 -21.74 -1.87 -6.39
N GLY A 137 -21.44 -2.61 -5.32
CA GLY A 137 -20.47 -3.70 -5.31
C GLY A 137 -19.01 -3.24 -5.27
N ALA A 138 -18.76 -1.95 -5.03
CA ALA A 138 -17.41 -1.41 -4.86
C ALA A 138 -16.98 -1.39 -3.38
N THR A 139 -15.68 -1.52 -3.12
CA THR A 139 -15.11 -1.48 -1.76
C THR A 139 -13.98 -0.48 -1.70
N TRP A 140 -13.97 0.38 -0.67
CA TRP A 140 -12.79 1.14 -0.30
C TRP A 140 -11.85 0.26 0.51
N TRP A 141 -10.60 0.16 0.06
CA TRP A 141 -9.54 -0.53 0.80
C TRP A 141 -8.47 0.48 1.22
N VAL A 142 -8.07 0.39 2.48
CA VAL A 142 -7.04 1.24 3.08
C VAL A 142 -6.00 0.35 3.72
N VAL A 143 -4.73 0.58 3.41
CA VAL A 143 -3.58 -0.08 4.03
C VAL A 143 -2.76 0.98 4.76
N ARG A 144 -2.51 0.75 6.04
CA ARG A 144 -1.68 1.60 6.90
C ARG A 144 -0.49 0.78 7.41
N TYR A 145 0.68 1.37 7.38
CA TYR A 145 1.89 0.78 7.95
C TYR A 145 2.16 1.33 9.36
N GLY A 146 2.89 0.60 10.20
CA GLY A 146 3.25 1.05 11.55
C GLY A 146 4.60 0.50 11.98
N GLU A 147 5.22 1.15 12.96
CA GLU A 147 6.49 0.71 13.58
C GLU A 147 6.31 -0.53 14.45
#